data_AF-A0AA95JVT5-F1
#
_entry.id   AF-A0AA95JVT5-F1
#
_cell.length_a   1.000
_cell.length_b   1.000
_cell.length_c   1.000
_cell.angle_alpha   90.00
_cell.angle_beta   90.00
_cell.angle_gamma   90.00
#
_symmetry.space_group_name_H-M   'P 1'
#
loop_
_entity.id
_entity.type
_entity.pdbx_description
1 polymer ?
#
loop_
_entity_poly.entity_id
_entity_poly.type
_entity_poly.pdbx_seq_one_letter_code
_entity_poly.pdbx_strand_id
1 'polypeptide(L)'
;MESRLTDVAAVRAGWGFALLFGLAALLAHTHADLAAGLFGFLGACALAALTVPFGYAVLLGLSGWGFLTGFVVNSGGQLSFAGSDLGHLALLVALSAAVAVLRPRGAAHTRAARQRRPHGSRV
;
A
#
# COMPACT_ATOMS: atom_id res chain seq x y z
N MET A 1 -7.39 1.69 27.59
CA MET A 1 -7.81 1.84 26.18
C MET A 1 -7.38 0.57 25.46
N GLU A 2 -8.31 -0.26 24.99
CA GLU A 2 -7.99 -1.46 24.22
C GLU A 2 -7.30 -1.09 22.92
N SER A 3 -6.15 -1.72 22.64
CA SER A 3 -5.49 -1.64 21.34
C SER A 3 -6.29 -2.47 20.35
N ARG A 4 -6.73 -1.85 19.25
CA ARG A 4 -7.39 -2.57 18.17
C ARG A 4 -6.32 -3.26 17.32
N LEU A 5 -6.59 -4.44 16.80
CA LEU A 5 -5.65 -5.18 15.93
C LEU A 5 -5.20 -4.35 14.71
N THR A 6 -6.06 -3.46 14.21
CA THR A 6 -5.76 -2.54 13.10
C THR A 6 -4.73 -1.45 13.43
N ASP A 7 -4.43 -1.23 14.71
CA ASP A 7 -3.41 -0.26 15.12
C ASP A 7 -2.00 -0.80 14.82
N VAL A 8 -1.85 -2.12 14.71
CA VAL A 8 -0.59 -2.79 14.36
C VAL A 8 -0.32 -2.63 12.87
N ALA A 9 0.79 -1.98 12.53
CA ALA A 9 1.20 -1.72 11.15
C ALA A 9 1.32 -2.99 10.29
N ALA A 10 1.82 -4.08 10.88
CA ALA A 10 1.95 -5.36 10.20
C ALA A 10 0.59 -5.96 9.80
N VAL A 11 -0.45 -5.80 10.62
CA VAL A 11 -1.81 -6.27 10.30
C VAL A 11 -2.38 -5.50 9.11
N ARG A 12 -2.20 -4.17 9.09
CA ARG A 12 -2.62 -3.34 7.95
C ARG A 12 -1.84 -3.67 6.67
N ALA A 13 -0.55 -3.94 6.79
CA ALA A 13 0.26 -4.43 5.67
C ALA A 13 -0.26 -5.79 5.17
N GLY A 14 -0.60 -6.71 6.07
CA GLY A 14 -1.23 -7.99 5.75
C GLY A 14 -2.52 -7.83 4.94
N TRP A 15 -3.41 -6.91 5.35
CA TRP A 15 -4.60 -6.57 4.57
C TRP A 15 -4.28 -5.98 3.19
N GLY A 16 -3.23 -5.15 3.11
CA GLY A 16 -2.71 -4.66 1.82
C GLY A 16 -2.26 -5.80 0.90
N PHE A 17 -1.50 -6.78 1.41
CA PHE A 17 -1.10 -7.95 0.62
C PHE A 17 -2.29 -8.81 0.20
N ALA A 18 -3.27 -9.00 1.11
CA ALA A 18 -4.50 -9.73 0.78
C ALA A 18 -5.30 -9.04 -0.33
N LEU A 19 -5.38 -7.71 -0.31
CA LEU A 19 -5.99 -6.92 -1.39
C LEU A 19 -5.25 -7.12 -2.72
N LEU A 20 -3.91 -7.02 -2.73
CA LEU A 20 -3.12 -7.22 -3.95
C LEU A 20 -3.27 -8.65 -4.50
N PHE A 21 -3.28 -9.65 -3.62
CA PHE A 21 -3.48 -11.04 -4.02
C PHE A 21 -4.88 -11.29 -4.58
N GLY A 22 -5.92 -10.78 -3.92
CA GLY A 22 -7.30 -10.89 -4.41
C GLY A 22 -7.50 -10.19 -5.76
N LEU A 23 -6.86 -9.03 -5.94
CA LEU A 23 -6.85 -8.33 -7.23
C LEU A 23 -6.12 -9.15 -8.30
N ALA A 24 -4.97 -9.75 -7.98
CA ALA A 24 -4.24 -10.63 -8.90
C ALA A 24 -5.12 -11.81 -9.37
N ALA A 25 -5.78 -12.48 -8.43
CA ALA A 25 -6.68 -13.58 -8.72
C ALA A 25 -7.85 -13.16 -9.61
N LEU A 26 -8.45 -11.99 -9.33
CA LEU A 26 -9.53 -11.44 -10.14
C LEU A 26 -9.08 -11.16 -11.58
N LEU A 27 -7.96 -10.44 -11.74
CA LEU A 27 -7.44 -10.04 -13.05
C LEU A 27 -7.01 -11.25 -13.88
N ALA A 28 -6.37 -12.25 -13.25
CA ALA A 28 -6.00 -13.51 -13.88
C ALA A 28 -7.24 -14.28 -14.34
N HIS A 29 -8.31 -14.30 -13.52
CA HIS A 29 -9.56 -14.98 -13.85
C HIS A 29 -10.30 -14.29 -15.00
N THR A 30 -10.30 -12.96 -15.06
CA THR A 30 -10.99 -12.19 -16.11
C THR A 30 -10.14 -11.98 -17.36
N HIS A 31 -8.89 -12.47 -17.39
CA HIS A 31 -7.93 -12.21 -18.46
C HIS A 31 -7.80 -10.71 -18.78
N ALA A 32 -7.68 -9.90 -17.73
CA ALA A 32 -7.56 -8.46 -17.89
C ALA A 32 -6.29 -8.10 -18.69
N ASP A 33 -6.38 -7.03 -19.49
CA ASP A 33 -5.22 -6.53 -20.20
C ASP A 33 -4.20 -5.86 -19.26
N LEU A 34 -3.00 -5.59 -19.79
CA LEU A 34 -1.92 -5.00 -19.04
C LEU A 34 -2.29 -3.62 -18.46
N ALA A 35 -3.03 -2.81 -19.22
CA ALA A 35 -3.41 -1.48 -18.79
C ALA A 35 -4.33 -1.55 -17.57
N ALA A 36 -5.38 -2.35 -17.62
CA ALA A 36 -6.29 -2.57 -16.49
C ALA A 36 -5.54 -3.14 -15.28
N GLY A 37 -4.63 -4.09 -15.49
CA GLY A 37 -3.80 -4.64 -14.43
C GLY A 37 -2.92 -3.59 -13.77
N LEU A 38 -2.18 -2.81 -14.57
CA LEU A 38 -1.27 -1.79 -14.06
C LEU A 38 -2.02 -0.72 -13.26
N PHE A 39 -3.12 -0.18 -13.79
CA PHE A 39 -3.93 0.81 -13.07
C PHE A 39 -4.57 0.22 -11.80
N GLY A 40 -5.04 -1.02 -11.87
CA GLY A 40 -5.57 -1.73 -10.70
C GLY A 40 -4.53 -1.85 -9.58
N PHE A 41 -3.33 -2.33 -9.90
CA PHE A 41 -2.26 -2.49 -8.91
C PHE A 41 -1.72 -1.15 -8.40
N LEU A 42 -1.59 -0.12 -9.25
CA LEU A 42 -1.22 1.23 -8.81
C LEU A 42 -2.24 1.77 -7.79
N GLY A 43 -3.53 1.63 -8.08
CA GLY A 43 -4.61 2.05 -7.20
C GLY A 43 -4.61 1.28 -5.87
N ALA A 44 -4.52 -0.06 -5.92
CA ALA A 44 -4.50 -0.91 -4.72
C ALA A 44 -3.28 -0.62 -3.83
N CYS A 45 -2.09 -0.48 -4.45
CA CYS A 45 -0.86 -0.11 -3.75
C CYS A 45 -0.98 1.27 -3.09
N ALA A 46 -1.49 2.28 -3.80
CA ALA A 46 -1.69 3.62 -3.25
C ALA A 46 -2.66 3.59 -2.04
N LEU A 47 -3.81 2.92 -2.17
CA LEU A 47 -4.78 2.81 -1.09
C LEU A 47 -4.20 2.11 0.14
N ALA A 48 -3.49 0.99 -0.05
CA ALA A 48 -2.87 0.26 1.05
C ALA A 48 -1.74 1.08 1.71
N ALA A 49 -0.90 1.75 0.90
CA ALA A 49 0.23 2.57 1.35
C ALA A 49 -0.17 3.73 2.27
N LEU A 50 -1.37 4.30 2.10
CA LEU A 50 -1.89 5.34 3.00
C LEU A 50 -1.89 4.91 4.47
N THR A 51 -2.09 3.61 4.72
CA THR A 51 -2.30 3.09 6.08
C THR A 51 -1.02 2.55 6.72
N VAL A 52 0.04 2.29 5.95
CA VAL A 52 1.24 1.59 6.45
C VAL A 52 2.46 2.52 6.52
N PRO A 53 3.47 2.22 7.36
CA PRO A 53 4.75 2.92 7.33
C PRO A 53 5.52 2.64 6.04
N PHE A 54 6.51 3.49 5.76
CA PHE A 54 7.30 3.48 4.53
C PHE A 54 7.85 2.11 4.13
N GLY A 55 8.46 1.37 5.08
CA GLY A 55 9.03 0.05 4.77
C GLY A 55 8.01 -0.94 4.22
N TYR A 56 6.81 -1.00 4.80
CA TYR A 56 5.73 -1.85 4.28
C TYR A 56 5.15 -1.30 2.97
N ALA A 57 5.12 0.02 2.77
CA ALA A 57 4.67 0.59 1.50
C ALA A 57 5.59 0.21 0.33
N VAL A 58 6.91 0.21 0.54
CA VAL A 58 7.88 -0.29 -0.46
C VAL A 58 7.64 -1.77 -0.76
N LEU A 59 7.43 -2.60 0.28
CA LEU A 59 7.13 -4.01 0.09
C LEU A 59 5.82 -4.24 -0.67
N LEU A 60 4.78 -3.44 -0.40
CA LEU A 60 3.52 -3.50 -1.16
C LEU A 60 3.76 -3.18 -2.65
N GLY A 61 4.54 -2.16 -2.96
CA GLY A 61 4.90 -1.84 -4.35
C GLY A 61 5.66 -2.98 -5.04
N LEU A 62 6.63 -3.58 -4.35
CA LEU A 62 7.38 -4.74 -4.85
C LEU A 62 6.46 -5.95 -5.10
N SER A 63 5.57 -6.25 -4.15
CA SER A 63 4.62 -7.35 -4.31
C SER A 63 3.58 -7.07 -5.39
N GLY A 64 3.10 -5.84 -5.51
CA GLY A 64 2.22 -5.42 -6.60
C GLY A 64 2.86 -5.66 -7.97
N TRP A 65 4.15 -5.35 -8.11
CA TRP A 65 4.89 -5.67 -9.34
C TRP A 65 5.02 -7.17 -9.57
N GLY A 66 5.33 -7.94 -8.52
CA GLY A 66 5.43 -9.39 -8.61
C GLY A 66 4.11 -10.04 -9.05
N PHE A 67 2.99 -9.55 -8.52
CA PHE A 67 1.67 -10.03 -8.91
C PHE A 67 1.26 -9.60 -10.32
N LEU A 68 1.52 -8.33 -10.70
CA LEU A 68 1.27 -7.86 -12.06
C LEU A 68 2.05 -8.68 -13.09
N THR A 69 3.36 -8.82 -12.88
CA THR A 69 4.25 -9.53 -13.80
C THR A 69 3.93 -11.03 -13.81
N GLY A 70 3.69 -11.62 -12.64
CA GLY A 70 3.45 -13.05 -12.50
C GLY A 70 2.10 -13.55 -13.02
N PHE A 71 1.05 -12.73 -12.93
CA PHE A 71 -0.32 -13.18 -13.20
C PHE A 71 -1.04 -12.42 -14.32
N VAL A 72 -0.59 -11.21 -14.68
CA VAL A 72 -1.19 -10.41 -15.76
C VAL A 72 -0.31 -10.41 -16.99
N VAL A 73 0.98 -10.11 -16.84
CA VAL A 73 1.94 -10.11 -17.97
C VAL A 73 2.26 -11.54 -18.39
N ASN A 74 2.61 -12.38 -17.42
CA ASN A 74 2.89 -13.79 -17.61
C ASN A 74 1.77 -14.64 -16.99
N SER A 75 1.72 -15.90 -17.40
CA SER A 75 0.81 -16.89 -16.81
C SER A 75 1.53 -17.72 -15.75
N GLY A 76 0.81 -18.11 -14.70
CA GLY A 76 1.29 -19.10 -13.72
C GLY A 76 2.29 -18.58 -12.67
N GLY A 77 2.41 -17.27 -12.48
CA GLY A 77 3.28 -16.69 -11.44
C GLY A 77 4.73 -16.46 -11.88
N GLN A 78 5.04 -16.54 -13.17
CA GLN A 78 6.39 -16.37 -13.67
C GLN A 78 6.83 -14.89 -13.65
N LEU A 79 7.95 -14.61 -12.99
CA LEU A 79 8.56 -13.28 -13.01
C LEU A 79 9.46 -13.12 -14.25
N SER A 80 9.34 -11.96 -14.90
CA SER A 80 10.20 -11.50 -15.98
C SER A 80 10.86 -10.18 -15.55
N PHE A 81 12.09 -9.97 -16.03
CA PHE A 81 12.89 -8.77 -15.75
C PHE A 81 13.23 -8.05 -17.05
N ALA A 82 12.33 -8.06 -18.02
CA ALA A 82 12.49 -7.27 -19.24
C ALA A 82 12.50 -5.76 -18.89
N GLY A 83 13.05 -4.93 -19.78
CA GLY A 83 13.16 -3.49 -19.53
C GLY A 83 11.81 -2.82 -19.22
N SER A 84 10.73 -3.26 -19.85
CA SER A 84 9.36 -2.80 -19.57
C SER A 84 8.90 -3.18 -18.15
N ASP A 85 9.27 -4.37 -17.68
CA ASP A 85 8.87 -4.89 -16.37
C ASP A 85 9.57 -4.11 -15.24
N LEU A 86 10.81 -3.70 -15.46
CA LEU A 86 11.54 -2.81 -14.55
C LEU A 86 10.89 -1.42 -14.49
N GLY A 87 10.31 -0.94 -15.59
CA GLY A 87 9.50 0.28 -15.60
C GLY A 87 8.27 0.17 -14.69
N HIS A 88 7.54 -0.94 -14.78
CA HIS A 88 6.39 -1.21 -13.90
C HIS A 88 6.80 -1.34 -12.42
N LEU A 89 7.92 -2.02 -12.15
CA LEU A 89 8.49 -2.12 -10.80
C LEU A 89 8.78 -0.72 -10.23
N ALA A 90 9.52 0.10 -10.98
CA ALA A 90 9.87 1.44 -10.54
C ALA A 90 8.62 2.28 -10.26
N LEU A 91 7.61 2.23 -11.14
CA LEU A 91 6.35 2.94 -10.96
C LEU A 91 5.60 2.50 -9.69
N LEU A 92 5.40 1.20 -9.49
CA LEU A 92 4.64 0.68 -8.35
C LEU A 92 5.33 0.96 -7.02
N VAL A 93 6.66 0.81 -6.97
CA VAL A 93 7.45 1.12 -5.77
C VAL A 93 7.47 2.62 -5.51
N ALA A 94 7.76 3.45 -6.53
CA ALA A 94 7.83 4.89 -6.37
C ALA A 94 6.48 5.48 -5.94
N LEU A 95 5.37 5.03 -6.53
CA LEU A 95 4.03 5.49 -6.13
C LEU A 95 3.74 5.13 -4.68
N SER A 96 3.95 3.87 -4.29
CA SER A 96 3.66 3.40 -2.92
C SER A 96 4.50 4.15 -1.89
N ALA A 97 5.80 4.32 -2.18
CA ALA A 97 6.72 5.08 -1.36
C ALA A 97 6.29 6.55 -1.24
N ALA A 98 5.98 7.20 -2.37
CA ALA A 98 5.55 8.59 -2.43
C ALA A 98 4.26 8.79 -1.61
N VAL A 99 3.27 7.92 -1.75
CA VAL A 99 2.02 7.97 -0.98
C VAL A 99 2.30 7.86 0.53
N ALA A 100 3.16 6.93 0.94
CA ALA A 100 3.50 6.76 2.36
C ALA A 100 4.23 7.98 2.95
N VAL A 101 5.03 8.69 2.13
CA VAL A 101 5.75 9.92 2.54
C VAL A 101 4.81 11.12 2.57
N LEU A 102 3.98 11.27 1.54
CA LEU A 102 3.12 12.44 1.31
C LEU A 102 1.78 12.36 2.04
N ARG A 103 1.43 11.22 2.64
CA ARG A 103 0.13 11.06 3.31
C ARG A 103 -0.08 12.17 4.34
N PRO A 104 -1.29 12.75 4.41
CA PRO A 104 -1.60 13.78 5.38
C PRO A 104 -1.35 13.26 6.80
N ARG A 105 -0.44 13.88 7.56
CA ARG A 105 -0.22 13.60 9.00
C ARG A 105 -1.35 14.19 9.87
N GLY A 106 -2.59 14.15 9.38
CA GLY A 106 -3.75 14.74 10.03
C GLY A 106 -4.09 14.03 11.35
N ALA A 107 -4.30 14.83 12.40
CA ALA A 107 -4.84 14.49 13.73
C ALA A 107 -3.86 14.10 14.88
N ALA A 108 -2.55 14.05 14.68
CA ALA A 108 -1.61 13.89 15.81
C ALA A 108 -1.34 15.22 16.55
N HIS A 109 -1.31 16.35 15.83
CA HIS A 109 -1.03 17.67 16.43
C HIS A 109 -2.22 18.23 17.24
N THR A 110 -3.46 17.96 16.83
CA THR A 110 -4.66 18.52 17.48
C THR A 110 -4.93 17.91 18.86
N ARG A 111 -4.54 16.64 19.09
CA ARG A 111 -4.64 15.99 20.41
C ARG A 111 -3.57 16.48 21.38
N ALA A 112 -2.34 16.67 20.93
CA ALA A 112 -1.24 17.20 21.74
C ALA A 112 -1.50 18.66 22.18
N ALA A 113 -2.08 19.48 21.31
CA ALA A 113 -2.49 20.86 21.66
C ALA A 113 -3.62 20.91 22.70
N ARG A 114 -4.54 19.93 22.69
CA ARG A 114 -5.65 19.86 23.65
C ARG A 114 -5.22 19.37 25.04
N GLN A 115 -4.18 18.54 25.13
CA GLN A 115 -3.61 18.09 26.41
C GLN A 115 -2.72 19.13 27.11
N ARG A 116 -2.25 20.16 26.39
CA ARG A 116 -1.43 21.25 26.95
C ARG A 116 -2.22 22.42 27.52
N ARG A 117 -3.56 22.36 27.64
CA ARG A 117 -4.28 23.35 28.45
C ARG A 117 -4.02 23.04 29.93
N PRO A 118 -3.22 23.85 30.64
CA PRO A 118 -2.99 23.62 32.06
C PRO A 118 -4.33 23.73 32.77
N HIS A 119 -4.62 22.75 33.62
CA HIS A 119 -5.64 22.89 34.64
C HIS A 119 -5.28 24.13 35.45
N GLY A 120 -6.07 25.19 35.26
CA GLY A 120 -5.92 26.41 36.02
C GLY A 120 -5.97 26.07 37.51
N SER A 121 -4.90 26.47 38.19
CA SER A 121 -4.96 27.29 39.40
C SER A 121 -6.37 27.36 40.00
N ARG A 122 -6.62 26.47 40.96
CA ARG A 122 -7.49 26.74 42.09
C ARG A 122 -6.73 26.28 43.33
N VAL A 123 -6.06 27.23 43.96
CA VAL A 123 -6.31 27.81 45.29
C VAL A 123 -5.05 28.54 45.71
#